data_AF-A0A661JZV0-F1
#
_entry.id   AF-A0A661JZV0-F1
#
_cell.length_a   1.000
_cell.length_b   1.000
_cell.length_c   1.000
_cell.angle_alpha   90.00
_cell.angle_beta   90.00
_cell.angle_gamma   90.00
#
_symmetry.space_group_name_H-M   'P 1'
#
loop_
_entity.id
_entity.type
_entity.pdbx_description
1 polymer ?
#
loop_
_entity_poly.entity_id
_entity_poly.type
_entity_poly.pdbx_seq_one_letter_code
_entity_poly.pdbx_strand_id
1 'polypeptide(L)' 'MSNKKKKVLIVDDQQDYLRSLASVLGTEFEIQTASSLAEFKRLRLDELSLVLLDIRLDDSDPSNREGMD' A
#
# COMPACT_ATOMS: atom_id res chain seq x y z
N MET A 1 2.10 -24.90 -15.45
CA MET A 1 2.05 -23.43 -15.69
C MET A 1 2.39 -22.76 -14.37
N SER A 2 3.38 -21.87 -14.32
CA SER A 2 3.68 -21.13 -13.10
C SER A 2 2.55 -20.13 -12.86
N ASN A 3 1.80 -20.29 -11.76
CA ASN A 3 0.78 -19.32 -11.37
C ASN A 3 1.53 -18.08 -10.86
N LYS A 4 1.67 -17.05 -11.70
CA LYS A 4 2.30 -15.79 -11.30
C LYS A 4 1.44 -15.17 -10.19
N LYS A 5 2.04 -14.93 -9.02
CA LYS A 5 1.36 -14.25 -7.91
C LYS A 5 0.83 -12.89 -8.38
N LYS A 6 -0.36 -12.53 -7.93
CA LYS A 6 -0.93 -11.20 -8.20
C LYS A 6 -0.12 -10.16 -7.41
N LYS A 7 0.14 -9.01 -8.03
CA LYS A 7 0.85 -7.89 -7.39
C LYS A 7 -0.15 -7.02 -6.63
N VAL A 8 0.14 -6.77 -5.36
CA VAL A 8 -0.69 -5.95 -4.47
C VAL A 8 0.16 -4.84 -3.90
N LEU A 9 -0.36 -3.61 -3.91
CA LEU A 9 0.26 -2.47 -3.26
C LEU A 9 -0.47 -2.14 -1.96
N ILE A 10 0.28 -1.92 -0.89
CA ILE A 10 -0.23 -1.44 0.40
C ILE A 10 0.37 -0.06 0.67
N VAL A 11 -0.46 0.92 0.98
CA VAL A 11 -0.05 2.30 1.24
C VAL A 11 -0.59 2.72 2.60
N ASP A 12 0.30 2.97 3.55
CA ASP A 12 -0.03 3.24 4.95
C ASP A 12 1.19 3.89 5.63
N ASP A 13 1.01 4.99 6.37
CA ASP A 13 2.13 5.69 7.02
C ASP A 13 2.69 4.92 8.24
N GLN A 14 1.92 3.96 8.76
CA GLN A 14 2.30 3.13 9.88
C GLN A 14 3.14 1.91 9.44
N GLN A 15 4.45 2.02 9.68
CA GLN A 15 5.43 0.99 9.32
C GLN A 15 5.13 -0.41 9.89
N ASP A 16 4.53 -0.50 11.07
CA ASP A 16 4.14 -1.78 11.68
C ASP A 16 2.99 -2.45 10.93
N TYR A 17 2.03 -1.67 10.41
CA TYR A 17 0.93 -2.18 9.59
C TYR A 17 1.45 -2.72 8.25
N LEU A 18 2.31 -1.95 7.57
CA LEU A 18 2.96 -2.40 6.34
C LEU A 18 3.69 -3.74 6.52
N ARG A 19 4.51 -3.85 7.57
CA ARG A 19 5.24 -5.11 7.86
C ARG A 19 4.29 -6.27 8.14
N SER A 20 3.27 -6.04 8.96
CA SER A 20 2.32 -7.09 9.36
C SER A 20 1.53 -7.61 8.16
N LEU A 21 0.98 -6.71 7.34
CA LEU A 21 0.21 -7.09 6.15
C LEU A 21 1.10 -7.74 5.09
N ALA A 22 2.30 -7.23 4.86
CA ALA A 22 3.24 -7.83 3.92
C ALA A 22 3.64 -9.26 4.34
N SER A 23 3.83 -9.49 5.63
CA SER A 23 4.15 -10.82 6.16
C SER A 23 3.02 -11.82 5.96
N VAL A 24 1.77 -11.43 6.24
CA VAL A 24 0.61 -12.32 6.12
C VAL A 24 0.26 -12.57 4.65
N LEU A 25 0.12 -11.50 3.85
CA LEU A 25 -0.33 -11.56 2.47
C LEU A 25 0.76 -12.01 1.49
N GLY A 26 2.04 -11.84 1.81
CA GLY A 26 3.17 -12.25 0.96
C GLY A 26 3.25 -13.75 0.70
N THR A 27 2.57 -14.56 1.50
CA THR A 27 2.41 -16.00 1.28
C THR A 27 1.68 -16.29 -0.03
N GLU A 28 0.70 -15.47 -0.41
CA GLU A 28 -0.16 -15.65 -1.58
C GLU A 28 0.11 -14.62 -2.70
N PHE A 29 0.54 -13.42 -2.35
CA PHE A 29 0.68 -12.28 -3.25
C PHE A 29 2.14 -11.80 -3.35
N GLU A 30 2.44 -11.03 -4.40
CA GLU A 30 3.66 -10.23 -4.48
C GLU A 30 3.35 -8.84 -3.92
N ILE A 31 3.87 -8.54 -2.72
CA ILE A 31 3.53 -7.31 -2.00
C ILE A 31 4.55 -6.21 -2.31
N GLN A 32 4.04 -5.03 -2.67
CA GLN A 32 4.75 -3.77 -2.66
C GLN A 32 4.16 -2.87 -1.58
N THR A 33 4.98 -2.02 -0.97
CA THR A 33 4.55 -1.10 0.09
C THR A 33 4.99 0.33 -0.22
N ALA A 34 4.23 1.31 0.26
CA ALA A 34 4.63 2.70 0.31
C ALA A 34 4.14 3.31 1.63
N SER A 35 4.98 4.12 2.29
CA SER A 35 4.60 4.75 3.57
C SER A 35 4.30 6.24 3.47
N SER A 36 4.11 6.74 2.25
CA SER A 36 3.76 8.13 2.01
C SER A 36 3.18 8.31 0.60
N LEU A 37 2.46 9.41 0.40
CA LEU A 37 1.98 9.80 -0.93
C LEU A 37 3.16 10.01 -1.91
N ALA A 38 4.30 10.49 -1.42
CA ALA A 38 5.49 10.69 -2.24
C ALA A 38 6.09 9.36 -2.74
N GLU A 39 6.09 8.32 -1.91
CA GLU A 39 6.48 6.96 -2.32
C GLU A 39 5.48 6.37 -3.29
N PHE A 40 4.17 6.46 -2.97
CA PHE A 40 3.10 5.99 -3.83
C PHE A 40 3.19 6.57 -5.25
N LYS A 41 3.41 7.88 -5.39
CA LYS A 41 3.53 8.57 -6.69
C LYS A 41 4.73 8.11 -7.53
N ARG A 42 5.73 7.46 -6.94
CA ARG A 42 6.89 6.91 -7.67
C ARG A 42 6.64 5.49 -8.19
N LEU A 43 5.59 4.82 -7.72
CA LEU A 43 5.30 3.43 -8.09
C LEU A 43 4.62 3.33 -9.46
N ARG A 44 4.97 2.26 -10.17
CA ARG A 44 4.36 1.86 -11.45
C ARG A 44 3.09 1.07 -11.14
N LEU A 45 1.94 1.58 -11.57
CA LEU A 45 0.62 0.99 -11.27
C LEU A 45 0.13 -0.01 -12.33
N ASP A 46 0.81 -0.07 -13.47
CA ASP A 46 0.46 -0.79 -14.69
C ASP A 46 0.45 -2.33 -14.56
N GLU A 47 0.90 -2.87 -13.42
CA GLU A 47 0.88 -4.31 -13.13
C GLU A 47 0.18 -4.69 -11.82
N LEU A 48 -0.42 -3.73 -11.12
CA LEU A 48 -1.10 -3.99 -9.85
C LEU A 48 -2.48 -4.60 -10.08
N SER A 49 -2.80 -5.63 -9.29
CA SER A 49 -4.12 -6.27 -9.29
C SER A 49 -5.04 -5.67 -8.23
N LEU A 50 -4.48 -5.09 -7.17
CA LEU A 50 -5.18 -4.49 -6.05
C LEU A 50 -4.29 -3.42 -5.39
N VAL A 51 -4.92 -2.36 -4.88
CA VAL A 51 -4.29 -1.38 -3.98
C VAL A 51 -5.09 -1.36 -2.68
N LEU A 52 -4.40 -1.53 -1.56
CA LEU A 52 -4.90 -1.26 -0.22
C LEU A 52 -4.32 0.09 0.19
N LEU A 53 -5.18 1.11 0.24
CA LEU A 53 -4.79 2.49 0.52
C LEU A 53 -5.41 2.89 1.84
N ASP A 54 -4.58 3.27 2.79
CA ASP A 54 -5.05 4.03 3.94
C ASP A 54 -5.50 5.43 3.47
N ILE A 55 -6.70 5.80 3.92
CA ILE A 55 -7.36 7.03 3.53
C ILE A 55 -6.59 8.24 4.10
N ARG A 56 -5.87 8.08 5.21
CA ARG A 56 -5.11 9.15 5.85
C ARG A 56 -3.63 8.81 6.02
N LEU A 57 -2.88 8.98 4.94
CA LEU A 57 -1.42 8.78 4.92
C LEU A 57 -0.60 9.81 5.75
N ASP A 58 -1.26 10.72 6.45
CA ASP A 58 -0.62 11.58 7.46
C ASP A 58 -1.64 11.81 8.59
N ASP A 59 -1.61 10.93 9.59
CA ASP A 59 -2.47 11.04 10.77
C ASP A 59 -2.21 12.31 11.59
N SER A 60 -1.07 12.98 11.35
CA SER A 60 -0.69 14.22 12.01
C SER A 60 -1.20 15.48 11.31
N ASP A 61 -1.76 15.37 10.10
CA ASP A 61 -2.31 16.50 9.35
C ASP A 61 -3.82 16.70 9.67
N PRO A 62 -4.18 17.70 10.51
CA PRO A 62 -5.57 17.96 10.87
C PRO A 62 -6.38 18.56 9.72
N SER A 63 -5.74 18.98 8.62
CA SER A 63 -6.40 19.55 7.44
C SER A 63 -6.89 18.48 6.47
N ASN A 64 -6.38 17.25 6.56
CA ASN A 64 -6.78 16.12 5.70
C ASN A 64 -7.54 15.04 6.48
N ARG A 65 -8.53 15.46 7.28
CA ARG A 65 -9.35 14.52 8.08
C ARG A 65 -10.29 13.68 7.20
N GLU A 66 -10.62 14.10 6.00
CA GLU A 66 -11.53 13.33 5.16
C GLU A 66 -10.78 12.33 4.26
N GLY A 67 -9.49 12.59 4.00
CA GLY A 67 -8.58 11.70 3.28
C GLY A 67 -8.89 11.48 1.80
N MET A 68 -9.83 12.25 1.24
CA MET A 68 -10.27 12.15 -0.16
C MET A 68 -10.21 13.46 -0.95
N ASP A 69 -9.65 14.54 -0.38
CA ASP A 69 -9.48 15.84 -1.04
C ASP A 69 -8.05 16.09 -1.54
#